data_AF-A0A066WZ95-F1
#
_entry.id   AF-A0A066WZ95-F1
#
_cell.length_a   1.000
_cell.length_b   1.000
_cell.length_c   1.000
_cell.angle_alpha   90.00
_cell.angle_beta   90.00
_cell.angle_gamma   90.00
#
_symmetry.space_group_name_H-M   'P 1'
#
loop_
_entity.id
_entity.type
_entity.pdbx_description
1 polymer ?
#
loop_
_entity_poly.entity_id
_entity_poly.type
_entity_poly.pdbx_seq_one_letter_code
_entity_poly.pdbx_strand_id
1 'polypeptide(L)'
;MATSRKRSLAKAEAEAEAKRTCDESTPLIDFEDVPPCPADVIPLPNDADDLETLTEKIGALADVVFRKRSLAVWTAFAATPNPQRDPFAIAKADADGRELEQFNRFEGNGHRLPTPEPFDVLKNVKLLEKENSKTVARYEDMASCVDEVFRTQGATKENVCWIVENLDVVLPLIKFYLRVKRARRNLLGGQENLTSNELAEYQTVRKIRSVLGVRLQKGRMDKGSGKRLREYDVVLLRRQNLTSPIMKGHRKGQGKTEVTREAGDCAKRQRYPASTSFNLAPTTNLDDMDGAEGPADA
;
A
#
# COMPACT_ATOMS: atom_id res chain seq x y z
N MET A 1 -60.54 -4.25 -24.02
CA MET A 1 -59.13 -4.60 -23.74
C MET A 1 -58.43 -3.43 -23.04
N ALA A 2 -58.45 -3.35 -21.71
CA ALA A 2 -57.76 -2.27 -20.97
C ALA A 2 -57.52 -2.62 -19.48
N THR A 3 -56.92 -3.76 -19.18
CA THR A 3 -56.56 -4.15 -17.80
C THR A 3 -55.21 -4.86 -17.75
N SER A 4 -54.12 -4.18 -18.16
CA SER A 4 -52.77 -4.78 -18.06
C SER A 4 -51.65 -3.82 -17.64
N ARG A 5 -51.94 -2.53 -17.36
CA ARG A 5 -50.91 -1.53 -17.04
C ARG A 5 -50.70 -1.20 -15.55
N LYS A 6 -51.53 -1.72 -14.63
CA LYS A 6 -51.42 -1.37 -13.19
C LYS A 6 -50.46 -2.24 -12.37
N ARG A 7 -49.95 -3.36 -12.91
CA ARG A 7 -49.11 -4.30 -12.15
C ARG A 7 -47.60 -4.03 -12.22
N SER A 8 -47.13 -3.22 -13.19
CA SER A 8 -45.71 -2.92 -13.37
C SER A 8 -45.21 -1.74 -12.54
N LEU A 9 -46.10 -0.84 -12.11
CA LEU A 9 -45.73 0.38 -11.37
C LEU A 9 -45.47 0.09 -9.89
N ALA A 10 -46.32 -0.74 -9.26
CA ALA A 10 -46.13 -1.15 -7.86
C ALA A 10 -44.87 -2.02 -7.62
N LYS A 11 -44.41 -2.75 -8.65
CA LYS A 11 -43.16 -3.54 -8.56
C LYS A 11 -41.91 -2.66 -8.64
N ALA A 12 -41.96 -1.57 -9.41
CA ALA A 12 -40.86 -0.62 -9.53
C ALA A 12 -40.71 0.26 -8.28
N GLU A 13 -41.81 0.65 -7.63
CA GLU A 13 -41.78 1.39 -6.36
C GLU A 13 -41.25 0.54 -5.19
N ALA A 14 -41.67 -0.73 -5.09
CA ALA A 14 -41.14 -1.65 -4.07
C ALA A 14 -39.64 -1.96 -4.25
N GLU A 15 -39.14 -2.01 -5.50
CA GLU A 15 -37.72 -2.25 -5.80
C GLU A 15 -36.86 -0.99 -5.66
N ALA A 16 -37.46 0.21 -5.76
CA ALA A 16 -36.81 1.49 -5.46
C ALA A 16 -36.71 1.76 -3.95
N GLU A 17 -37.71 1.31 -3.17
CA GLU A 17 -37.71 1.45 -1.71
C GLU A 17 -36.77 0.44 -1.02
N ALA A 18 -36.64 -0.78 -1.58
CA ALA A 18 -35.65 -1.76 -1.13
C ALA A 18 -34.18 -1.38 -1.41
N LYS A 19 -33.93 -0.38 -2.28
CA LYS A 19 -32.58 0.14 -2.55
C LYS A 19 -32.21 1.37 -1.70
N ARG A 20 -33.15 1.94 -0.93
CA ARG A 20 -32.90 3.09 -0.05
C ARG A 20 -32.48 2.71 1.37
N THR A 21 -32.54 1.43 1.73
CA THR A 21 -32.24 0.94 3.09
C THR A 21 -30.86 0.28 3.24
N CYS A 22 -30.00 0.34 2.21
CA CYS A 22 -28.65 -0.22 2.25
C CYS A 22 -27.51 0.82 2.30
N ASP A 23 -27.83 2.07 2.62
CA ASP A 23 -26.84 3.14 2.86
C ASP A 23 -26.81 3.50 4.36
N GLU A 24 -26.87 2.48 5.21
CA GLU A 24 -26.60 2.64 6.63
C GLU A 24 -25.10 2.90 6.76
N SER A 25 -24.76 4.18 6.73
CA SER A 25 -23.44 4.74 7.00
C SER A 25 -22.79 3.91 8.10
N THR A 26 -21.61 3.36 7.79
CA THR A 26 -20.79 2.58 8.72
C THR A 26 -20.87 3.20 10.11
N PRO A 27 -21.25 2.45 11.14
CA PRO A 27 -21.51 3.02 12.47
C PRO A 27 -20.27 3.78 12.93
N LEU A 28 -20.44 5.09 13.14
CA LEU A 28 -19.40 6.02 13.55
C LEU A 28 -18.75 5.50 14.83
N ILE A 29 -17.46 5.16 14.76
CA ILE A 29 -16.68 4.80 15.94
C ILE A 29 -16.44 6.08 16.72
N ASP A 30 -16.70 6.04 18.02
CA ASP A 30 -16.36 7.14 18.91
C ASP A 30 -14.88 7.04 19.30
N PHE A 31 -14.08 8.00 18.81
CA PHE A 31 -12.67 8.15 19.13
C PHE A 31 -12.42 9.08 20.32
N GLU A 32 -13.46 9.77 20.80
CA GLU A 32 -13.38 10.70 21.93
C GLU A 32 -13.81 10.04 23.25
N ASP A 33 -14.37 8.82 23.19
CA ASP A 33 -14.72 8.01 24.37
C ASP A 33 -13.46 7.42 25.04
N VAL A 34 -12.83 8.24 25.88
CA VAL A 34 -11.65 7.89 26.68
C VAL A 34 -12.07 7.11 27.95
N PRO A 35 -11.35 6.02 28.32
CA PRO A 35 -11.60 5.33 29.58
C PRO A 35 -11.53 6.30 30.77
N PRO A 36 -12.53 6.31 31.68
CA PRO A 36 -12.59 7.26 32.79
C PRO A 36 -11.39 7.16 33.74
N CYS A 37 -10.90 5.93 33.95
CA CYS A 37 -9.76 5.65 34.81
C CYS A 37 -8.65 4.92 34.03
N PRO A 38 -7.36 5.17 34.34
CA PRO A 38 -6.25 4.39 33.77
C PRO A 38 -6.34 2.89 34.04
N ALA A 39 -7.01 2.48 35.12
CA ALA A 39 -7.27 1.07 35.44
C ALA A 39 -8.27 0.39 34.48
N ASP A 40 -9.07 1.17 33.76
CA ASP A 40 -10.02 0.67 32.76
C ASP A 40 -9.34 0.43 31.40
N VAL A 41 -8.06 0.79 31.26
CA VAL A 41 -7.27 0.52 30.05
C VAL A 41 -7.09 -0.98 29.92
N ILE A 42 -7.56 -1.52 28.80
CA ILE A 42 -7.49 -2.96 28.53
C ILE A 42 -6.09 -3.30 28.00
N PRO A 43 -5.37 -4.24 28.62
CA PRO A 43 -4.07 -4.66 28.12
C PRO A 43 -4.22 -5.42 26.80
N LEU A 44 -3.26 -5.23 25.89
CA LEU A 44 -3.24 -5.99 24.65
C LEU A 44 -2.95 -7.48 24.90
N PRO A 45 -3.57 -8.37 24.11
CA PRO A 45 -3.16 -9.76 24.02
C PRO A 45 -1.67 -9.88 23.67
N ASN A 46 -0.97 -10.76 24.38
CA ASN A 46 0.43 -11.09 24.16
C ASN A 46 0.58 -12.59 23.82
N ASP A 47 1.62 -12.92 23.08
CA ASP A 47 1.98 -14.30 22.74
C ASP A 47 2.32 -15.15 23.97
N ALA A 48 2.63 -14.54 25.11
CA ALA A 48 2.89 -15.23 26.38
C ALA A 48 1.64 -15.51 27.23
N ASP A 49 0.49 -14.91 26.91
CA ASP A 49 -0.74 -15.09 27.70
C ASP A 49 -1.20 -16.56 27.67
N ASP A 50 -1.72 -17.05 28.79
CA ASP A 50 -2.42 -18.34 28.83
C ASP A 50 -3.80 -18.22 28.16
N LEU A 51 -4.49 -19.34 27.97
CA LEU A 51 -5.78 -19.34 27.28
C LEU A 51 -6.90 -18.64 28.06
N GLU A 52 -6.83 -18.61 29.39
CA GLU A 52 -7.86 -18.02 30.24
C GLU A 52 -7.75 -16.50 30.22
N THR A 53 -6.57 -15.97 30.54
CA THR A 53 -6.22 -14.54 30.42
C THR A 53 -6.45 -14.01 29.02
N LEU A 54 -6.11 -14.80 27.98
CA LEU A 54 -6.38 -14.42 26.60
C LEU A 54 -7.89 -14.31 26.33
N THR A 55 -8.69 -15.23 26.85
CA THR A 55 -10.16 -15.19 26.68
C THR A 55 -10.75 -13.97 27.39
N GLU A 56 -10.31 -13.66 28.60
CA GLU A 56 -10.74 -12.48 29.35
C GLU A 56 -10.42 -11.18 28.61
N LYS A 57 -9.19 -11.04 28.10
CA LYS A 57 -8.77 -9.88 27.31
C LYS A 57 -9.59 -9.74 26.03
N ILE A 58 -9.86 -10.84 25.32
CA ILE A 58 -10.70 -10.82 24.10
C ILE A 58 -12.13 -10.41 24.44
N GLY A 59 -12.71 -10.94 25.51
CA GLY A 59 -14.05 -10.58 25.96
C GLY A 59 -14.16 -9.08 26.25
N ALA A 60 -13.20 -8.52 26.98
CA ALA A 60 -13.13 -7.09 27.26
C ALA A 60 -13.01 -6.25 25.97
N LEU A 61 -12.17 -6.66 25.02
CA LEU A 61 -12.04 -5.99 23.72
C LEU A 61 -13.34 -6.11 22.89
N ALA A 62 -14.01 -7.25 22.92
CA ALA A 62 -15.29 -7.47 22.25
C ALA A 62 -16.38 -6.55 22.82
N ASP A 63 -16.38 -6.31 24.13
CA ASP A 63 -17.29 -5.37 24.78
C ASP A 63 -17.03 -3.92 24.34
N VAL A 64 -15.76 -3.49 24.22
CA VAL A 64 -15.40 -2.18 23.62
C VAL A 64 -15.94 -2.09 22.20
N VAL A 65 -15.80 -3.16 21.42
CA VAL A 65 -16.32 -3.21 20.05
C VAL A 65 -17.84 -3.09 20.01
N PHE A 66 -18.52 -3.86 20.83
CA PHE A 66 -19.98 -3.90 20.91
C PHE A 66 -20.55 -2.52 21.28
N ARG A 67 -19.87 -1.79 22.17
CA ARG A 67 -20.23 -0.42 22.57
C ARG A 67 -19.82 0.66 21.55
N LYS A 68 -19.29 0.30 20.39
CA LYS A 68 -18.84 1.21 19.31
C LYS A 68 -17.71 2.18 19.70
N ARG A 69 -16.93 1.81 20.72
CA ARG A 69 -15.80 2.62 21.25
C ARG A 69 -14.51 2.32 20.50
N SER A 70 -13.55 3.23 20.43
CA SER A 70 -12.23 2.94 19.83
C SER A 70 -11.41 1.95 20.66
N LEU A 71 -10.95 0.87 20.02
CA LEU A 71 -10.01 -0.07 20.61
C LEU A 71 -8.64 0.57 20.87
N ALA A 72 -8.18 1.46 19.98
CA ALA A 72 -6.91 2.15 20.19
C ALA A 72 -6.93 3.00 21.47
N VAL A 73 -7.99 3.78 21.68
CA VAL A 73 -8.15 4.63 22.86
C VAL A 73 -8.25 3.79 24.14
N TRP A 74 -9.10 2.74 24.12
CA TRP A 74 -9.31 1.86 25.27
C TRP A 74 -8.15 0.91 25.59
N THR A 75 -7.17 0.81 24.68
CA THR A 75 -5.89 0.11 24.92
C THR A 75 -4.72 1.09 25.09
N ALA A 76 -5.02 2.37 25.33
CA ALA A 76 -4.05 3.46 25.48
C ALA A 76 -3.00 3.49 24.36
N PHE A 77 -3.42 3.21 23.12
CA PHE A 77 -2.58 3.17 21.93
C PHE A 77 -1.43 2.17 22.02
N ALA A 78 -1.50 1.14 22.87
CA ALA A 78 -0.39 0.22 23.13
C ALA A 78 0.08 -0.57 21.89
N ALA A 79 -0.72 -0.65 20.83
CA ALA A 79 -0.40 -1.35 19.59
C ALA A 79 0.17 -0.44 18.50
N THR A 80 0.11 0.88 18.69
CA THR A 80 0.69 1.79 17.71
C THR A 80 2.21 1.64 17.78
N PRO A 81 2.87 1.23 16.69
CA PRO A 81 4.33 1.27 16.65
C PRO A 81 4.69 2.72 16.91
N ASN A 82 5.58 2.94 17.88
CA ASN A 82 6.00 4.27 18.29
C ASN A 82 6.21 5.14 17.02
N PRO A 83 5.35 6.15 16.77
CA PRO A 83 5.30 6.87 15.49
C PRO A 83 6.59 7.66 15.19
N GLN A 84 7.51 7.70 16.15
CA GLN A 84 8.82 8.33 16.08
C GLN A 84 9.88 7.55 15.29
N ARG A 85 9.48 6.66 14.37
CA ARG A 85 10.45 6.08 13.44
C ARG A 85 10.64 7.03 12.27
N ASP A 86 11.84 7.60 12.17
CA ASP A 86 12.20 8.45 11.05
C ASP A 86 12.17 7.64 9.73
N PRO A 87 11.34 8.03 8.74
CA PRO A 87 11.30 7.38 7.44
C PRO A 87 12.66 7.40 6.73
N PHE A 88 13.48 8.43 6.96
CA PHE A 88 14.82 8.50 6.39
C PHE A 88 15.75 7.48 7.04
N ALA A 89 15.72 7.32 8.37
CA ALA A 89 16.48 6.26 9.04
C ALA A 89 16.12 4.86 8.53
N ILE A 90 14.83 4.57 8.31
CA ILE A 90 14.38 3.29 7.72
C ILE A 90 14.92 3.15 6.30
N ALA A 91 14.76 4.19 5.46
CA ALA A 91 15.25 4.15 4.09
C ALA A 91 16.77 3.99 4.03
N LYS A 92 17.53 4.64 4.93
CA LYS A 92 18.99 4.51 5.04
C LYS A 92 19.40 3.08 5.40
N ALA A 93 18.68 2.43 6.30
CA ALA A 93 18.97 1.05 6.69
C ALA A 93 18.73 0.03 5.55
N ASP A 94 17.74 0.29 4.69
CA ASP A 94 17.34 -0.60 3.59
C ASP A 94 17.95 -0.24 2.22
N ALA A 95 18.62 0.91 2.10
CA ALA A 95 19.15 1.43 0.84
C ALA A 95 20.41 0.69 0.39
N ASP A 96 20.60 0.63 -0.93
CA ASP A 96 21.85 0.10 -1.49
C ASP A 96 23.01 1.11 -1.33
N GLY A 97 24.25 0.64 -1.51
CA GLY A 97 25.43 1.49 -1.35
C GLY A 97 25.46 2.71 -2.27
N ARG A 98 24.97 2.59 -3.51
CA ARG A 98 24.94 3.68 -4.51
C ARG A 98 23.86 4.70 -4.18
N GLU A 99 22.70 4.24 -3.74
CA GLU A 99 21.59 5.06 -3.25
C GLU A 99 22.04 5.90 -2.05
N LEU A 100 22.72 5.28 -1.08
CA LEU A 100 23.27 5.96 0.10
C LEU A 100 24.38 6.96 -0.25
N GLU A 101 25.34 6.57 -1.09
CA GLU A 101 26.41 7.45 -1.52
C GLU A 101 25.86 8.70 -2.19
N GLN A 102 24.93 8.52 -3.13
CA GLN A 102 24.32 9.62 -3.86
C GLN A 102 23.48 10.53 -2.93
N PHE A 103 22.76 9.95 -1.97
CA PHE A 103 22.00 10.70 -0.97
C PHE A 103 22.94 11.52 -0.05
N ASN A 104 24.00 10.92 0.47
CA ASN A 104 24.96 11.62 1.33
C ASN A 104 25.65 12.76 0.58
N ARG A 105 26.01 12.55 -0.69
CA ARG A 105 26.55 13.61 -1.56
C ARG A 105 25.54 14.73 -1.78
N PHE A 106 24.28 14.39 -1.98
CA PHE A 106 23.21 15.36 -2.13
C PHE A 106 23.00 16.19 -0.85
N GLU A 107 22.95 15.56 0.32
CA GLU A 107 22.88 16.26 1.61
C GLU A 107 24.10 17.15 1.84
N GLY A 108 25.31 16.62 1.63
CA GLY A 108 26.57 17.35 1.83
C GLY A 108 26.73 18.56 0.91
N ASN A 109 26.14 18.53 -0.28
CA ASN A 109 26.14 19.63 -1.24
C ASN A 109 24.99 20.65 -1.00
N GLY A 110 24.28 20.56 0.12
CA GLY A 110 23.15 21.44 0.43
C GLY A 110 21.95 21.21 -0.49
N HIS A 111 21.68 19.95 -0.84
CA HIS A 111 20.59 19.54 -1.72
C HIS A 111 20.71 20.09 -3.15
N ARG A 112 21.95 20.18 -3.65
CA ARG A 112 22.24 20.51 -5.05
C ARG A 112 22.57 19.25 -5.83
N LEU A 113 21.95 19.12 -7.00
CA LEU A 113 22.17 17.97 -7.89
C LEU A 113 23.50 18.10 -8.64
N PRO A 114 24.16 16.98 -8.95
CA PRO A 114 25.41 16.97 -9.72
C PRO A 114 25.19 17.17 -11.23
N THR A 115 24.04 17.69 -11.65
CA THR A 115 23.72 17.90 -13.06
C THR A 115 24.13 19.30 -13.50
N PRO A 116 24.82 19.42 -14.65
CA PRO A 116 25.26 20.72 -15.18
C PRO A 116 24.07 21.55 -15.69
N GLU A 117 23.00 20.90 -16.17
CA GLU A 117 21.81 21.55 -16.70
C GLU A 117 20.63 21.43 -15.73
N PRO A 118 19.78 22.47 -15.62
CA PRO A 118 18.55 22.40 -14.85
C PRO A 118 17.54 21.47 -15.54
N PHE A 119 16.86 20.65 -14.74
CA PHE A 119 15.79 19.80 -15.22
C PHE A 119 14.53 20.62 -15.52
N ASP A 120 13.99 20.47 -16.72
CA ASP A 120 12.80 21.13 -17.24
C ASP A 120 11.71 20.06 -17.48
N VAL A 121 10.69 20.06 -16.61
CA VAL A 121 9.58 19.10 -16.65
C VAL A 121 8.89 19.04 -18.02
N LEU A 122 8.79 20.17 -18.74
CA LEU A 122 8.09 20.23 -20.02
C LEU A 122 8.94 19.72 -21.18
N LYS A 123 10.27 19.85 -21.09
CA LYS A 123 11.19 19.46 -22.18
C LYS A 123 11.78 18.08 -21.99
N ASN A 124 12.06 17.68 -20.76
CA ASN A 124 12.74 16.43 -20.44
C ASN A 124 11.75 15.28 -20.34
N VAL A 125 11.11 14.94 -21.46
CA VAL A 125 10.03 13.97 -21.57
C VAL A 125 10.41 12.89 -22.58
N LYS A 126 10.21 11.62 -22.26
CA LYS A 126 10.33 10.51 -23.22
C LYS A 126 9.17 9.53 -23.07
N LEU A 127 8.57 9.12 -24.19
CA LEU A 127 7.56 8.09 -24.21
C LEU A 127 8.16 6.72 -23.86
N LEU A 128 7.43 5.93 -23.05
CA LEU A 128 7.81 4.57 -22.76
C LEU A 128 7.59 3.70 -24.01
N GLU A 129 8.66 3.08 -24.52
CA GLU A 129 8.59 2.21 -25.70
C GLU A 129 7.71 0.97 -25.49
N LYS A 130 7.62 0.49 -24.24
CA LYS A 130 6.80 -0.68 -23.86
C LYS A 130 5.98 -0.38 -22.61
N GLU A 131 4.66 -0.33 -22.77
CA GLU A 131 3.71 -0.15 -21.68
C GLU A 131 3.52 -1.45 -20.89
N ASN A 132 4.51 -1.82 -20.09
CA ASN A 132 4.32 -2.83 -19.05
C ASN A 132 3.63 -2.17 -17.85
N SER A 133 2.45 -2.67 -17.45
CA SER A 133 1.66 -2.13 -16.34
C SER A 133 2.47 -1.99 -15.04
N LYS A 134 3.39 -2.92 -14.76
CA LYS A 134 4.27 -2.86 -13.59
C LYS A 134 5.30 -1.74 -13.69
N THR A 135 5.87 -1.53 -14.88
CA THR A 135 6.85 -0.46 -15.13
C THR A 135 6.18 0.90 -15.06
N VAL A 136 5.00 1.03 -15.69
CA VAL A 136 4.18 2.25 -15.67
C VAL A 136 3.87 2.64 -14.23
N ALA A 137 3.32 1.73 -13.42
CA ALA A 137 3.02 2.00 -12.01
C ALA A 137 4.27 2.40 -11.21
N ARG A 138 5.42 1.77 -11.47
CA ARG A 138 6.68 2.14 -10.82
C ARG A 138 7.15 3.54 -11.20
N TYR A 139 7.03 3.93 -12.47
CA TYR A 139 7.47 5.24 -12.95
C TYR A 139 6.55 6.35 -12.48
N GLU A 140 5.24 6.09 -12.41
CA GLU A 140 4.28 7.00 -11.76
C GLU A 140 4.63 7.21 -10.28
N ASP A 141 4.99 6.14 -9.58
CA ASP A 141 5.43 6.23 -8.18
C ASP A 141 6.72 7.06 -8.01
N MET A 142 7.65 6.95 -8.96
CA MET A 142 8.92 7.70 -8.99
C MET A 142 8.73 9.16 -9.40
N ALA A 143 7.70 9.49 -10.17
CA ALA A 143 7.47 10.85 -10.66
C ALA A 143 7.30 11.85 -9.51
N SER A 144 6.55 11.49 -8.46
CA SER A 144 6.46 12.33 -7.25
C SER A 144 7.81 12.50 -6.54
N CYS A 145 8.70 11.51 -6.62
CA CYS A 145 10.05 11.60 -6.05
C CYS A 145 10.97 12.51 -6.89
N VAL A 146 10.76 12.58 -8.21
CA VAL A 146 11.43 13.56 -9.08
C VAL A 146 11.08 14.97 -8.63
N ASP A 147 9.79 15.25 -8.37
CA ASP A 147 9.34 16.54 -7.86
C ASP A 147 10.03 16.91 -6.53
N GLU A 148 10.16 15.96 -5.59
CA GLU A 148 10.88 16.19 -4.33
C GLU A 148 12.39 16.47 -4.55
N VAL A 149 13.05 15.73 -5.43
CA VAL A 149 14.51 15.80 -5.65
C VAL A 149 14.91 17.04 -6.45
N PHE A 150 14.16 17.36 -7.51
CA PHE A 150 14.44 18.49 -8.40
C PHE A 150 13.71 19.77 -7.98
N ARG A 151 12.87 19.71 -6.94
CA ARG A 151 12.00 20.81 -6.47
C ARG A 151 11.09 21.33 -7.60
N THR A 152 10.57 20.41 -8.39
CA THR A 152 9.60 20.67 -9.46
C THR A 152 8.19 20.28 -9.03
N GLN A 153 7.21 20.56 -9.88
CA GLN A 153 5.84 20.10 -9.70
C GLN A 153 5.30 19.52 -11.00
N GLY A 154 4.64 18.37 -10.91
CA GLY A 154 3.92 17.79 -12.03
C GLY A 154 4.80 16.90 -12.91
N ALA A 155 5.90 16.36 -12.39
CA ALA A 155 6.64 15.32 -13.08
C ALA A 155 5.72 14.13 -13.39
N THR A 156 5.90 13.55 -14.57
CA THR A 156 5.14 12.40 -15.05
C THR A 156 6.05 11.18 -15.22
N LYS A 157 5.47 10.03 -15.58
CA LYS A 157 6.24 8.81 -15.88
C LYS A 157 7.15 8.97 -17.09
N GLU A 158 6.80 9.82 -18.04
CA GLU A 158 7.60 10.12 -19.23
C GLU A 158 8.86 10.91 -18.85
N ASN A 159 8.77 11.79 -17.84
CA ASN A 159 9.94 12.43 -17.27
C ASN A 159 10.89 11.42 -16.62
N VAL A 160 10.34 10.49 -15.84
CA VAL A 160 11.13 9.41 -15.23
C VAL A 160 11.82 8.55 -16.32
N CYS A 161 11.12 8.26 -17.41
CA CYS A 161 11.71 7.54 -18.54
C CYS A 161 12.89 8.29 -19.16
N TRP A 162 12.77 9.60 -19.37
CA TRP A 162 13.87 10.43 -19.86
C TRP A 162 15.05 10.44 -18.89
N ILE A 163 14.81 10.57 -17.58
CA ILE A 163 15.85 10.55 -16.53
C ILE A 163 16.62 9.24 -16.54
N VAL A 164 15.94 8.10 -16.68
CA VAL A 164 16.58 6.77 -16.69
C VAL A 164 17.61 6.65 -17.83
N GLU A 165 17.39 7.34 -18.95
CA GLU A 165 18.27 7.27 -20.11
C GLU A 165 19.35 8.35 -20.14
N ASN A 166 19.04 9.54 -19.61
CA ASN A 166 19.90 10.72 -19.77
C ASN A 166 20.61 11.12 -18.47
N LEU A 167 20.11 10.71 -17.30
CA LEU A 167 20.57 11.13 -15.97
C LEU A 167 20.74 9.92 -15.04
N ASP A 168 21.49 8.92 -15.48
CA ASP A 168 21.79 7.70 -14.73
C ASP A 168 22.45 7.99 -13.35
N VAL A 169 23.27 9.04 -13.26
CA VAL A 169 23.90 9.52 -12.02
C VAL A 169 22.88 9.94 -10.95
N VAL A 170 21.73 10.49 -11.35
CA VAL A 170 20.69 10.97 -10.41
C VAL A 170 19.70 9.85 -10.05
N LEU A 171 19.63 8.80 -10.87
CA LEU A 171 18.67 7.70 -10.68
C LEU A 171 18.76 7.01 -9.29
N PRO A 172 19.95 6.74 -8.70
CA PRO A 172 20.05 6.21 -7.35
C PRO A 172 19.39 7.12 -6.29
N LEU A 173 19.50 8.43 -6.43
CA LEU A 173 18.88 9.38 -5.50
C LEU A 173 17.35 9.29 -5.56
N ILE A 174 16.78 9.23 -6.76
CA ILE A 174 15.32 9.11 -6.93
C ILE A 174 14.83 7.78 -6.35
N LYS A 175 15.58 6.69 -6.55
CA LYS A 175 15.27 5.39 -5.93
C LYS A 175 15.34 5.44 -4.41
N PHE A 176 16.31 6.16 -3.84
CA PHE A 176 16.37 6.41 -2.40
C PHE A 176 15.10 7.12 -1.89
N TYR A 177 14.67 8.21 -2.53
CA TYR A 177 13.43 8.91 -2.16
C TYR A 177 12.18 8.03 -2.35
N LEU A 178 12.16 7.15 -3.36
CA LEU A 178 11.09 6.16 -3.49
C LEU A 178 11.04 5.21 -2.27
N ARG A 179 12.19 4.84 -1.69
CA ARG A 179 12.24 4.07 -0.43
C ARG A 179 11.73 4.88 0.74
N VAL A 180 12.10 6.15 0.86
CA VAL A 180 11.56 7.06 1.90
C VAL A 180 10.03 7.13 1.79
N LYS A 181 9.49 7.31 0.57
CA LYS A 181 8.05 7.30 0.31
C LYS A 181 7.38 5.99 0.75
N ARG A 182 8.01 4.84 0.44
CA ARG A 182 7.52 3.53 0.89
C ARG A 182 7.61 3.37 2.41
N ALA A 183 8.68 3.85 3.04
CA ALA A 183 8.85 3.82 4.50
C ALA A 183 7.76 4.67 5.18
N ARG A 184 7.50 5.89 4.69
CA ARG A 184 6.38 6.74 5.13
C ARG A 184 5.06 5.97 5.03
N ARG A 185 4.77 5.39 3.86
CA ARG A 185 3.55 4.59 3.65
C ARG A 185 3.46 3.39 4.60
N ASN A 186 4.57 2.68 4.83
CA ASN A 186 4.62 1.52 5.73
C ASN A 186 4.42 1.90 7.19
N LEU A 187 4.96 3.04 7.63
CA LEU A 187 4.71 3.60 8.96
C LEU A 187 3.23 3.95 9.15
N LEU A 188 2.61 4.45 8.09
CA LEU A 188 1.16 4.65 8.01
C LEU A 188 0.37 3.35 7.75
N GLY A 189 0.99 2.18 7.92
CA GLY A 189 0.32 0.89 7.77
C GLY A 189 -0.18 0.58 6.35
N GLY A 190 0.38 1.25 5.33
CA GLY A 190 -0.07 1.14 3.94
C GLY A 190 -1.18 2.11 3.56
N GLN A 191 -1.61 2.99 4.47
CA GLN A 191 -2.82 3.78 4.34
C GLN A 191 -2.49 5.28 4.26
N GLU A 192 -2.79 5.91 3.13
CA GLU A 192 -2.50 7.35 2.92
C GLU A 192 -3.67 8.26 3.36
N ASN A 193 -4.86 7.68 3.56
CA ASN A 193 -6.11 8.43 3.79
C ASN A 193 -6.72 8.24 5.19
N LEU A 194 -5.98 7.65 6.13
CA LEU A 194 -6.47 7.48 7.50
C LEU A 194 -6.03 8.63 8.38
N THR A 195 -6.97 9.11 9.21
CA THR A 195 -6.63 9.98 10.33
C THR A 195 -5.74 9.23 11.34
N SER A 196 -5.04 9.97 12.20
CA SER A 196 -4.18 9.38 13.23
C SER A 196 -4.93 8.36 14.10
N ASN A 197 -6.17 8.66 14.49
CA ASN A 197 -6.98 7.80 15.34
C ASN A 197 -7.45 6.53 14.59
N GLU A 198 -7.83 6.65 13.32
CA GLU A 198 -8.21 5.49 12.49
C GLU A 198 -7.01 4.58 12.20
N LEU A 199 -5.82 5.17 11.98
CA LEU A 199 -4.59 4.40 11.79
C LEU A 199 -4.24 3.64 13.07
N ALA A 200 -4.33 4.31 14.23
CA ALA A 200 -4.11 3.68 15.52
C ALA A 200 -5.08 2.52 15.78
N GLU A 201 -6.36 2.73 15.48
CA GLU A 201 -7.40 1.70 15.56
C GLU A 201 -7.05 0.51 14.66
N TYR A 202 -6.66 0.77 13.40
CA TYR A 202 -6.26 -0.25 12.45
C TYR A 202 -5.06 -1.07 12.95
N GLN A 203 -4.03 -0.40 13.46
CA GLN A 203 -2.82 -1.05 13.99
C GLN A 203 -3.16 -1.93 15.21
N THR A 204 -4.04 -1.43 16.09
CA THR A 204 -4.54 -2.16 17.26
C THR A 204 -5.25 -3.44 16.86
N VAL A 205 -6.20 -3.35 15.95
CA VAL A 205 -6.92 -4.52 15.43
C VAL A 205 -5.98 -5.51 14.74
N ARG A 206 -4.99 -5.02 13.98
CA ARG A 206 -3.98 -5.86 13.31
C ARG A 206 -3.13 -6.63 14.32
N LYS A 207 -2.66 -5.98 15.40
CA LYS A 207 -1.85 -6.62 16.45
C LYS A 207 -2.66 -7.70 17.18
N ILE A 208 -3.89 -7.39 17.60
CA ILE A 208 -4.80 -8.34 18.25
C ILE A 208 -4.97 -9.58 17.35
N ARG A 209 -5.31 -9.39 16.07
CA ARG A 209 -5.45 -10.50 15.12
C ARG A 209 -4.18 -11.33 14.98
N SER A 210 -3.00 -10.71 14.98
CA SER A 210 -1.73 -11.44 14.82
C SER A 210 -1.52 -12.43 15.95
N VAL A 211 -1.71 -11.99 17.20
CA VAL A 211 -1.55 -12.83 18.40
C VAL A 211 -2.61 -13.93 18.42
N LEU A 212 -3.86 -13.57 18.15
CA LEU A 212 -4.98 -14.52 18.18
C LEU A 212 -4.91 -15.54 17.05
N GLY A 213 -4.47 -15.16 15.85
CA GLY A 213 -4.30 -16.06 14.72
C GLY A 213 -3.33 -17.20 15.03
N VAL A 214 -2.20 -16.88 15.67
CA VAL A 214 -1.18 -17.86 16.07
C VAL A 214 -1.70 -18.79 17.17
N ARG A 215 -2.37 -18.24 18.19
CA ARG A 215 -2.88 -19.01 19.34
C ARG A 215 -4.08 -19.89 18.98
N LEU A 216 -5.04 -19.37 18.20
CA LEU A 216 -6.22 -20.13 17.78
C LEU A 216 -5.89 -21.23 16.77
N GLN A 217 -4.89 -21.06 15.91
CA GLN A 217 -4.39 -22.16 15.07
C GLN A 217 -3.82 -23.30 15.91
N LYS A 218 -3.08 -22.99 16.98
CA LYS A 218 -2.57 -24.00 17.93
C LYS A 218 -3.70 -24.67 18.74
N GLY A 219 -4.70 -23.90 19.17
CA GLY A 219 -5.83 -24.39 19.97
C GLY A 219 -6.90 -25.18 19.21
N ARG A 220 -6.94 -25.10 17.86
CA ARG A 220 -7.89 -25.88 17.02
C ARG A 220 -7.73 -27.40 17.10
N MET A 221 -6.69 -27.90 17.76
CA MET A 221 -6.55 -29.33 18.04
C MET A 221 -7.37 -29.79 19.27
N ASP A 222 -7.86 -28.88 20.11
CA ASP A 222 -8.66 -29.21 21.29
C ASP A 222 -10.16 -28.92 21.07
N LYS A 223 -10.97 -29.98 21.13
CA LYS A 223 -12.39 -30.03 20.71
C LYS A 223 -13.40 -29.21 21.56
N GLY A 224 -12.95 -28.28 22.41
CA GLY A 224 -13.80 -27.57 23.38
C GLY A 224 -14.13 -26.09 23.10
N SER A 225 -13.61 -25.48 22.03
CA SER A 225 -13.50 -24.01 21.95
C SER A 225 -14.65 -23.23 21.28
N GLY A 226 -15.84 -23.81 21.11
CA GLY A 226 -16.92 -23.23 20.28
C GLY A 226 -17.45 -21.86 20.72
N LYS A 227 -17.46 -21.54 22.02
CA LYS A 227 -17.82 -20.19 22.50
C LYS A 227 -16.70 -19.16 22.26
N ARG A 228 -15.43 -19.56 22.38
CA ARG A 228 -14.25 -18.68 22.27
C ARG A 228 -14.04 -18.09 20.87
N LEU A 229 -14.60 -18.72 19.84
CA LEU A 229 -14.49 -18.25 18.47
C LEU A 229 -15.42 -17.06 18.16
N ARG A 230 -16.56 -16.94 18.85
CA ARG A 230 -17.55 -15.90 18.53
C ARG A 230 -17.09 -14.49 18.86
N GLU A 231 -16.41 -14.30 20.00
CA GLU A 231 -15.89 -12.98 20.40
C GLU A 231 -14.73 -12.55 19.49
N TYR A 232 -13.90 -13.49 19.07
CA TYR A 232 -12.87 -13.27 18.05
C TYR A 232 -13.47 -12.83 16.71
N ASP A 233 -14.57 -13.44 16.29
CA ASP A 233 -15.26 -13.08 15.05
C ASP A 233 -15.78 -11.63 15.09
N VAL A 234 -16.24 -11.14 16.24
CA VAL A 234 -16.68 -9.74 16.41
C VAL A 234 -15.53 -8.75 16.16
N VAL A 235 -14.34 -9.01 16.72
CA VAL A 235 -13.14 -8.18 16.51
C VAL A 235 -12.67 -8.26 15.05
N LEU A 236 -12.76 -9.44 14.42
CA LEU A 236 -12.43 -9.61 13.01
C LEU A 236 -13.42 -8.91 12.07
N LEU A 237 -14.72 -8.96 12.37
CA LEU A 237 -15.78 -8.27 11.64
C LEU A 237 -15.56 -6.76 11.72
N ARG A 238 -15.16 -6.22 12.88
CA ARG A 238 -14.78 -4.80 13.01
C ARG A 238 -13.62 -4.43 12.09
N ARG A 239 -12.60 -5.29 11.96
CA ARG A 239 -11.50 -5.09 10.98
C ARG A 239 -12.03 -4.99 9.55
N GLN A 240 -12.90 -5.93 9.16
CA GLN A 240 -13.48 -5.95 7.81
C GLN A 240 -14.33 -4.71 7.56
N ASN A 241 -15.12 -4.30 8.55
CA ASN A 241 -15.95 -3.10 8.47
C ASN A 241 -15.12 -1.82 8.41
N LEU A 242 -14.00 -1.73 9.13
CA LEU A 242 -13.07 -0.60 9.05
C LEU A 242 -12.32 -0.55 7.73
N THR A 243 -11.91 -1.70 7.18
CA THR A 243 -11.17 -1.75 5.91
C THR A 243 -12.04 -1.62 4.67
N SER A 244 -13.33 -1.95 4.75
CA SER A 244 -14.20 -1.95 3.57
C SER A 244 -14.44 -0.57 2.94
N PRO A 245 -14.63 0.54 3.68
CA PRO A 245 -14.75 1.88 3.11
C PRO A 245 -13.41 2.35 2.55
N ILE A 246 -12.32 2.05 3.25
CA ILE A 246 -10.96 2.41 2.87
C ILE A 246 -10.57 1.75 1.53
N MET A 247 -10.85 0.45 1.37
CA MET A 247 -10.58 -0.26 0.11
C MET A 247 -11.54 0.16 -1.01
N LYS A 248 -12.78 0.55 -0.70
CA LYS A 248 -13.74 1.06 -1.69
C LYS A 248 -13.38 2.45 -2.21
N GLY A 249 -12.84 3.32 -1.36
CA GLY A 249 -12.32 4.64 -1.76
C GLY A 249 -11.16 4.53 -2.75
N HIS A 250 -10.27 3.56 -2.56
CA HIS A 250 -9.12 3.33 -3.45
C HIS A 250 -9.52 2.95 -4.88
N ARG A 251 -10.67 2.29 -5.07
CA ARG A 251 -11.13 1.85 -6.41
C ARG A 251 -11.81 2.96 -7.22
N LYS A 252 -12.34 4.00 -6.58
CA LYS A 252 -13.07 5.09 -7.26
C LYS A 252 -12.14 6.14 -7.87
N GLY A 253 -10.87 6.22 -7.45
CA GLY A 253 -9.90 7.20 -7.95
C GLY A 253 -9.12 6.78 -9.22
N GLN A 254 -9.15 5.51 -9.63
CA GLN A 254 -8.33 5.01 -10.75
C GLN A 254 -9.09 4.81 -12.08
N GLY A 255 -10.36 5.18 -12.16
CA GLY A 255 -11.18 4.81 -13.32
C GLY A 255 -12.20 5.86 -13.71
N LYS A 256 -11.76 7.06 -14.09
CA LYS A 256 -12.58 7.99 -14.90
C LYS A 256 -11.72 9.04 -15.60
N THR A 257 -10.75 8.58 -16.40
CA THR A 257 -10.35 9.37 -17.57
C THR A 257 -11.41 9.11 -18.64
N GLU A 258 -12.42 9.98 -18.65
CA GLU A 258 -13.48 10.01 -19.63
C GLU A 258 -12.87 10.44 -20.97
N VAL A 259 -12.34 9.46 -21.71
CA VAL A 259 -11.96 9.65 -23.10
C VAL A 259 -13.25 9.66 -23.90
N THR A 260 -13.75 10.87 -24.17
CA THR A 260 -14.70 11.14 -25.24
C THR A 260 -14.08 10.67 -26.55
N ARG A 261 -14.34 9.42 -26.94
CA ARG A 261 -14.04 8.94 -28.30
C ARG A 261 -15.13 9.45 -29.22
N GLU A 262 -14.80 10.51 -29.95
CA GLU A 262 -15.46 10.80 -31.22
C GLU A 262 -15.34 9.60 -32.15
N ALA A 263 -16.47 9.24 -32.74
CA ALA A 263 -16.59 8.16 -33.70
C ALA A 263 -15.86 8.53 -35.00
N GLY A 264 -14.67 7.99 -35.18
CA GLY A 264 -13.95 7.98 -36.44
C GLY A 264 -13.98 6.58 -37.06
N ASP A 265 -14.80 6.42 -38.09
CA ASP A 265 -14.77 5.29 -39.02
C ASP A 265 -13.35 5.03 -39.54
N CYS A 266 -12.85 3.81 -39.37
CA CYS A 266 -11.83 3.29 -40.29
C CYS A 266 -11.85 1.75 -40.38
N ALA A 267 -12.46 1.31 -41.47
CA ALA A 267 -12.26 0.10 -42.25
C ALA A 267 -11.20 -0.92 -41.79
N LYS A 268 -11.70 -2.13 -41.52
CA LYS A 268 -11.22 -3.44 -41.99
C LYS A 268 -9.80 -3.45 -42.59
N ARG A 269 -8.85 -4.08 -41.89
CA ARG A 269 -7.74 -4.79 -42.54
C ARG A 269 -7.57 -6.21 -42.00
N GLN A 270 -7.43 -7.10 -42.97
CA GLN A 270 -7.40 -8.54 -42.89
C GLN A 270 -6.22 -9.07 -42.09
N ARG A 271 -6.48 -10.18 -41.42
CA ARG A 271 -5.51 -11.17 -40.96
C ARG A 271 -4.76 -11.75 -42.17
N TYR A 272 -3.44 -11.90 -42.03
CA TYR A 272 -2.69 -13.03 -42.57
C TYR A 272 -1.60 -13.44 -41.57
N PRO A 273 -1.40 -14.75 -41.34
CA PRO A 273 -0.25 -15.29 -40.63
C PRO A 273 0.79 -15.88 -41.61
N ALA A 274 2.08 -15.64 -41.36
CA ALA A 274 3.22 -16.47 -41.79
C ALA A 274 4.46 -15.90 -41.07
N SER A 275 5.08 -16.63 -40.14
CA SER A 275 6.07 -17.71 -40.36
C SER A 275 7.43 -17.18 -40.81
N THR A 276 8.49 -17.78 -40.24
CA THR A 276 9.92 -17.73 -40.66
C THR A 276 10.68 -16.54 -40.03
N SER A 277 11.84 -16.67 -39.37
CA SER A 277 12.86 -17.71 -39.29
C SER A 277 13.71 -17.55 -38.02
N PHE A 278 14.03 -18.68 -37.40
CA PHE A 278 15.17 -18.86 -36.51
C PHE A 278 16.47 -18.57 -37.29
N ASN A 279 17.35 -17.73 -36.76
CA ASN A 279 18.77 -17.74 -37.13
C ASN A 279 19.59 -17.89 -35.85
N LEU A 280 20.09 -19.11 -35.68
CA LEU A 280 21.23 -19.46 -34.83
C LEU A 280 22.50 -19.05 -35.58
N ALA A 281 23.43 -18.41 -34.88
CA ALA A 281 24.81 -18.21 -35.31
C ALA A 281 25.73 -18.20 -34.07
N PRO A 282 27.01 -18.55 -34.24
CA PRO A 282 27.69 -19.46 -33.33
C PRO A 282 28.76 -18.83 -32.43
N THR A 283 29.08 -19.62 -31.40
CA THR A 283 30.33 -19.74 -30.61
C THR A 283 31.55 -18.91 -31.06
N THR A 284 32.15 -18.21 -30.11
CA THR A 284 33.62 -18.15 -29.98
C THR A 284 33.99 -18.35 -28.51
N ASN A 285 34.62 -19.51 -28.25
CA ASN A 285 35.45 -19.73 -27.09
C ASN A 285 36.76 -18.95 -27.30
N LEU A 286 37.22 -18.28 -26.26
CA LEU A 286 38.60 -17.82 -26.13
C LEU A 286 39.05 -18.25 -24.74
N ASP A 287 39.57 -19.48 -24.73
CA ASP A 287 40.57 -19.94 -23.78
C ASP A 287 41.84 -19.08 -23.90
N ASP A 288 42.71 -19.22 -22.91
CA ASP A 288 44.09 -18.71 -22.83
C ASP A 288 44.27 -17.26 -22.35
N MET A 289 44.46 -17.10 -21.04
CA MET A 289 45.70 -16.51 -20.49
C MET A 289 45.90 -17.05 -19.06
N ASP A 290 46.56 -18.19 -18.99
CA ASP A 290 47.40 -18.62 -17.87
C ASP A 290 48.55 -17.61 -17.66
N GLY A 291 48.95 -17.41 -16.41
CA GLY A 291 50.38 -17.19 -16.12
C GLY A 291 50.76 -16.09 -15.12
N ALA A 292 51.65 -16.50 -14.21
CA ALA A 292 52.51 -15.75 -13.29
C ALA A 292 51.85 -15.29 -11.96
N GLU A 293 51.96 -16.05 -10.87
CA GLU A 293 53.15 -16.32 -10.03
C GLU A 293 53.89 -15.06 -9.55
N GLY A 294 54.02 -14.95 -8.22
CA GLY A 294 54.97 -14.09 -7.54
C GLY A 294 54.61 -13.78 -6.08
N PRO A 295 55.12 -14.54 -5.09
CA PRO A 295 55.14 -14.16 -3.68
C PRO A 295 56.46 -13.44 -3.30
N ALA A 296 56.57 -13.06 -2.02
CA ALA A 296 57.68 -12.39 -1.33
C ALA A 296 57.58 -10.84 -1.39
N ASP A 297 57.72 -10.07 -0.32
CA ASP A 297 58.57 -10.22 0.86
C ASP A 297 58.09 -9.34 2.04
N ALA A 298 58.57 -9.73 3.23
CA ALA A 298 58.83 -8.94 4.45
C ALA A 298 57.66 -8.44 5.33
#